data_AF-A0A382WNE4-F1
#
_entry.id   AF-A0A382WNE4-F1
#
_cell.length_a   1.000
_cell.length_b   1.000
_cell.length_c   1.000
_cell.angle_alpha   90.00
_cell.angle_beta   90.00
_cell.angle_gamma   90.00
#
_symmetry.space_group_name_H-M   'P 1'
#
loop_
_entity.id
_entity.type
_entity.pdbx_description
1 polymer ?
#
loop_
_entity_poly.entity_id
_entity_poly.type
_entity_poly.pdbx_seq_one_letter_code
_entity_poly.pdbx_strand_id
1 'polypeptide(L)'
;MSPRRKRADVVIIGGGAVGASVLYHLTKLGLRNVLLLEKGELSSGSTGQSAAIVRQHYSNDVSIKLVKKSLEMFQSFGDEFGDEKVFN
;
A
#
# COMPACT_ATOMS: atom_id res chain seq x y z
N MET A 1 2.62 25.06 3.87
CA MET A 1 3.54 24.15 3.15
C MET A 1 4.38 23.42 4.18
N SER A 2 4.32 22.10 4.24
CA SER A 2 5.12 21.30 5.19
C SER A 2 6.63 21.49 4.92
N PRO A 3 7.48 21.52 5.95
CA PRO A 3 8.92 21.71 5.76
C PRO A 3 9.51 20.58 4.92
N ARG A 4 10.23 20.94 3.83
CA ARG A 4 10.93 19.96 3.00
C ARG A 4 12.02 19.28 3.82
N ARG A 5 11.88 17.97 4.03
CA ARG A 5 12.98 17.15 4.56
C ARG A 5 14.12 17.17 3.55
N LYS A 6 15.35 17.44 4.01
CA LYS A 6 16.57 17.44 3.17
C LYS A 6 17.16 16.04 2.98
N ARG A 7 16.79 15.07 3.81
CA ARG A 7 17.29 13.69 3.81
C ARG A 7 16.18 12.73 4.25
N ALA A 8 16.23 11.51 3.75
CA ALA A 8 15.41 10.37 4.15
C ALA A 8 16.29 9.10 4.10
N ASP A 9 15.98 8.10 4.90
CA ASP A 9 16.68 6.80 4.86
C ASP A 9 16.18 5.98 3.68
N VAL A 10 14.89 6.12 3.36
CA VAL A 10 14.24 5.50 2.20
C VAL A 10 13.34 6.54 1.53
N VAL A 11 13.45 6.65 0.21
CA VAL A 11 12.55 7.46 -0.64
C VAL A 11 11.76 6.53 -1.56
N ILE A 12 10.44 6.61 -1.49
CA ILE A 12 9.50 5.87 -2.32
C ILE A 12 8.96 6.85 -3.37
N ILE A 13 9.09 6.50 -4.65
CA ILE A 13 8.61 7.32 -5.76
C ILE A 13 7.35 6.67 -6.34
N GLY A 14 6.21 7.35 -6.20
CA GLY A 14 4.89 6.91 -6.63
C GLY A 14 3.96 6.63 -5.43
N GLY A 15 2.84 7.35 -5.38
CA GLY A 15 1.79 7.28 -4.36
C GLY A 15 0.58 6.43 -4.75
N GLY A 16 0.77 5.41 -5.59
CA GLY A 16 -0.24 4.38 -5.83
C GLY A 16 -0.30 3.32 -4.71
N ALA A 17 -1.19 2.33 -4.84
CA ALA A 17 -1.41 1.30 -3.83
C ALA A 17 -0.11 0.57 -3.42
N VAL A 18 0.78 0.30 -4.37
CA VAL A 18 2.07 -0.35 -4.08
C VAL A 18 2.97 0.55 -3.24
N GLY A 19 3.12 1.83 -3.61
CA GLY A 19 3.98 2.77 -2.86
C GLY A 19 3.46 3.03 -1.45
N ALA A 20 2.15 3.18 -1.30
CA ALA A 20 1.51 3.30 0.00
C ALA A 20 1.71 2.03 0.86
N SER A 21 1.55 0.84 0.26
CA SER A 21 1.80 -0.44 0.94
C SER A 21 3.24 -0.56 1.42
N VAL A 22 4.22 -0.19 0.58
CA VAL A 22 5.64 -0.18 0.97
C VAL A 22 5.87 0.77 2.14
N LEU A 23 5.37 2.01 2.07
CA LEU A 23 5.50 2.99 3.15
C LEU A 23 4.94 2.44 4.46
N TYR A 24 3.71 1.93 4.42
CA TYR A 24 3.02 1.36 5.58
C TYR A 24 3.81 0.19 6.20
N HIS A 25 4.31 -0.75 5.40
CA HIS A 25 5.06 -1.88 5.95
C HIS A 25 6.42 -1.47 6.52
N LEU A 26 7.12 -0.53 5.88
CA LEU A 26 8.39 -0.01 6.42
C LEU A 26 8.17 0.70 7.76
N THR A 27 7.11 1.50 7.88
CA THR A 27 6.82 2.18 9.15
C THR A 27 6.35 1.22 10.23
N LYS A 28 5.57 0.17 9.87
CA LYS A 28 5.18 -0.91 10.78
C LYS A 28 6.37 -1.73 11.27
N LEU A 29 7.42 -1.87 10.45
CA LEU A 29 8.71 -2.46 10.85
C LEU A 29 9.59 -1.52 11.70
N GLY A 30 9.11 -0.31 11.99
CA GLY A 30 9.76 0.64 12.91
C GLY A 30 10.57 1.73 12.23
N LEU A 31 10.69 1.74 10.90
CA LEU A 31 11.39 2.83 10.21
C LEU A 31 10.60 4.13 10.34
N ARG A 32 11.29 5.22 10.68
CA ARG A 32 10.66 6.54 10.94
C ARG A 32 10.99 7.61 9.90
N ASN A 33 12.12 7.48 9.20
CA ASN A 33 12.60 8.46 8.23
C ASN A 33 12.39 7.98 6.79
N VAL A 34 11.14 7.62 6.48
CA VAL A 34 10.72 7.18 5.14
C VAL A 34 9.90 8.28 4.50
N LEU A 35 10.19 8.60 3.24
CA LEU A 35 9.50 9.64 2.48
C LEU A 35 8.84 9.05 1.24
N LEU A 36 7.55 9.29 1.06
CA LEU A 36 6.84 8.98 -0.18
C LEU A 36 6.65 10.28 -0.98
N LEU A 37 6.96 10.22 -2.26
CA LEU A 37 6.79 11.32 -3.21
C LEU A 37 5.84 10.89 -4.32
N GLU A 38 4.78 11.67 -4.52
CA GLU A 38 3.84 11.52 -5.62
C GLU A 38 3.86 12.82 -6.44
N LYS A 39 3.76 12.69 -7.77
CA LYS A 39 3.73 13.81 -8.71
C LYS A 39 2.44 14.61 -8.60
N GLY A 40 1.31 13.93 -8.39
CA GLY A 40 -0.02 14.53 -8.26
C GLY A 40 -0.69 14.20 -6.93
N GLU A 41 -1.98 13.86 -7.00
CA GLU A 41 -2.74 13.33 -5.86
C GLU A 41 -2.43 11.85 -5.65
N LEU A 42 -2.57 11.37 -4.41
CA LEU A 42 -2.46 9.95 -4.11
C LEU A 42 -3.41 9.13 -4.98
N SER A 43 -2.95 7.97 -5.43
CA SER A 43 -3.70 7.06 -6.31
C SER A 43 -4.14 7.65 -7.66
N SER A 44 -3.70 8.84 -8.06
CA SER A 44 -4.12 9.48 -9.34
C SER A 44 -3.70 8.73 -10.62
N GLY A 45 -2.82 7.72 -10.51
CA GLY A 45 -2.43 6.83 -11.60
C GLY A 45 -3.37 5.62 -11.77
N SER A 46 -2.79 4.47 -12.16
CA SER A 46 -3.55 3.23 -12.42
C SER A 46 -4.33 2.70 -11.23
N THR A 47 -3.91 3.01 -10.00
CA THR A 47 -4.62 2.60 -8.77
C THR A 47 -6.02 3.20 -8.73
N GLY A 48 -6.17 4.51 -8.92
CA GLY A 48 -7.46 5.20 -8.85
C GLY A 48 -8.37 4.91 -10.05
N GLN A 49 -7.81 4.44 -11.17
CA GLN A 49 -8.57 4.01 -12.35
C GLN A 49 -8.88 2.50 -12.36
N SER A 50 -8.49 1.77 -11.31
CA SER A 50 -8.69 0.33 -11.23
C SER A 50 -10.17 -0.03 -11.05
N ALA A 51 -10.57 -1.19 -11.57
CA ALA A 51 -11.88 -1.80 -11.29
C ALA A 51 -11.98 -2.41 -9.87
N ALA A 52 -10.94 -2.26 -9.04
CA ALA A 52 -10.87 -2.74 -7.66
C ALA A 52 -11.11 -4.26 -7.49
N ILE A 53 -10.82 -5.06 -8.52
CA ILE A 53 -10.99 -6.52 -8.48
C ILE A 53 -9.89 -7.16 -7.62
N VAL A 54 -10.29 -7.94 -6.62
CA VAL A 54 -9.40 -8.85 -5.88
C VAL A 54 -9.59 -10.27 -6.40
N ARG A 55 -8.51 -10.89 -6.87
CA ARG A 55 -8.49 -12.24 -7.43
C ARG A 55 -7.52 -13.12 -6.64
N GLN A 56 -7.90 -14.38 -6.42
CA GLN A 56 -7.04 -15.35 -5.72
C GLN A 56 -6.51 -16.48 -6.63
N HIS A 57 -7.12 -16.67 -7.81
CA HIS A 57 -6.82 -17.80 -8.69
C HIS A 57 -5.66 -17.49 -9.65
N TYR A 58 -4.47 -18.07 -9.46
CA TYR A 58 -3.30 -17.89 -10.32
C TYR A 58 -2.66 -19.22 -10.70
N SER A 59 -1.88 -19.25 -11.78
CA SER A 59 -1.29 -20.48 -12.32
C SER A 59 -0.01 -20.96 -11.61
N ASN A 60 0.50 -20.21 -10.63
CA ASN A 60 1.73 -20.55 -9.93
C ASN A 60 1.61 -20.30 -8.42
N ASP A 61 2.32 -21.12 -7.64
CA ASP A 61 2.24 -21.12 -6.18
C ASP A 61 2.71 -19.82 -5.54
N VAL A 62 3.71 -19.16 -6.13
CA VAL A 62 4.25 -17.89 -5.60
C VAL A 62 3.17 -16.81 -5.64
N SER A 63 2.49 -16.66 -6.78
CA SER A 63 1.38 -15.73 -6.94
C SER A 63 0.21 -16.09 -6.02
N ILE A 64 -0.16 -17.38 -5.92
CA ILE A 64 -1.24 -17.82 -5.03
C ILE A 64 -0.93 -17.44 -3.56
N LYS A 65 0.29 -17.71 -3.09
CA LYS A 65 0.69 -17.36 -1.72
C LYS A 65 0.68 -15.84 -1.50
N LEU A 66 1.15 -15.07 -2.47
CA LEU A 66 1.16 -13.61 -2.40
C LEU A 66 -0.26 -13.05 -2.26
N VAL A 67 -1.19 -13.47 -3.13
CA VAL A 67 -2.55 -12.93 -3.11
C VAL A 67 -3.37 -13.38 -1.91
N LYS A 68 -3.12 -14.59 -1.37
CA LYS A 68 -3.72 -15.02 -0.09
C LYS A 68 -3.28 -14.10 1.05
N LYS A 69 -1.98 -13.81 1.14
CA LYS A 69 -1.46 -12.87 2.14
C LYS A 69 -1.99 -11.44 1.94
N SER A 70 -2.14 -10.98 0.70
CA SER A 70 -2.79 -9.69 0.40
C SER A 70 -4.25 -9.66 0.85
N LEU A 71 -5.00 -10.75 0.67
CA LEU A 71 -6.39 -10.82 1.11
C LEU A 71 -6.52 -10.80 2.63
N GLU A 72 -5.71 -11.58 3.35
CA GLU A 72 -5.66 -11.56 4.82
C GLU A 72 -5.41 -10.15 5.36
N MET A 73 -4.50 -9.41 4.70
CA MET A 73 -4.25 -8.01 5.01
C MET A 73 -5.49 -7.13 4.77
N PHE A 74 -6.16 -7.27 3.61
CA PHE A 74 -7.36 -6.48 3.33
C PHE A 74 -8.51 -6.77 4.30
N GLN A 75 -8.64 -8.01 4.78
CA GLN A 75 -9.64 -8.39 5.80
C GLN A 75 -9.36 -7.72 7.16
N SER A 76 -8.09 -7.43 7.49
CA SER A 76 -7.72 -6.77 8.75
C SER A 76 -7.85 -5.24 8.72
N PHE A 77 -8.12 -4.63 7.55
CA PHE A 77 -8.10 -3.16 7.41
C PHE A 77 -9.12 -2.43 8.28
N GLY A 78 -10.33 -2.98 8.43
CA GLY A 78 -11.33 -2.33 9.28
C GLY A 78 -10.88 -2.23 10.74
N ASP A 79 -10.18 -3.24 11.23
CA ASP A 79 -9.65 -3.24 12.60
C ASP A 79 -8.39 -2.35 12.73
N GLU A 80 -7.56 -2.30 11.69
CA GLU A 80 -6.27 -1.60 11.74
C GLU A 80 -6.35 -0.09 11.45
N PHE A 81 -7.28 0.33 10.57
CA PHE A 81 -7.42 1.73 10.16
C PHE A 81 -8.71 2.38 10.68
N GLY A 82 -9.60 1.61 11.32
CA GLY A 82 -10.87 2.12 11.85
C GLY A 82 -11.94 2.38 10.77
N ASP A 83 -11.77 1.79 9.58
CA ASP A 83 -12.70 1.87 8.46
C ASP A 83 -13.74 0.73 8.49
N GLU A 84 -14.78 0.84 7.65
CA GLU A 84 -15.76 -0.24 7.45
C GLU A 84 -15.09 -1.50 6.86
N LYS A 85 -15.47 -2.70 7.34
CA LYS A 85 -14.96 -3.96 6.79
C LYS A 85 -15.52 -4.19 5.39
N VAL A 86 -14.65 -4.10 4.38
CA VAL A 86 -14.99 -4.36 2.98
C VAL A 86 -14.88 -5.86 2.63
N PHE A 87 -14.06 -6.61 3.35
CA PHE A 87 -13.79 -8.02 3.12
C PHE A 87 -14.19 -8.84 4.36
N ASN A 88 -14.87 -9.96 4.14
CA ASN A 88 -15.27 -10.93 5.18
C ASN A 88 -14.14 -11.92 5.47
#